data_AF-A0A2V6LV92-F1
#
_entry.id   AF-A0A2V6LV92-F1
#
_cell.length_a   1.000
_cell.length_b   1.000
_cell.length_c   1.000
_cell.angle_alpha   90.00
_cell.angle_beta   90.00
_cell.angle_gamma   90.00
#
_symmetry.space_group_name_H-M   'P 1'
#
loop_
_entity.id
_entity.type
_entity.pdbx_description
1 polymer ?
#
loop_
_entity_poly.entity_id
_entity_poly.type
_entity_poly.pdbx_seq_one_letter_code
_entity_poly.pdbx_strand_id
1 'polypeptide(L)'
;MMSRLGLGEHAKKVAHCPWHHDEHPSFSVFEGDDGFWHYKCFVCDTQGGDEIAFLVKHLGISRREAIKLYLEMAGFPPSRPPKSCEYPQSLASRKFPPSRRSPESPESPECLGYPMSNGQGLDGEVEKELQRLAASNACTERSIAKKRLWKLLRDLRAVDERIGPKLTNRELMPAFDEWHRLSQPFLDPAKTRDGYLAKFFAGLEKVRVPTGDGDTIKKALEGVWKLAPSELPMIPGCENAPESWRRIAALHRELSRLCGNGIYFLSYRDAAKAYDGLSHQSAYTITFALARLGVIKIVRIGDVRPNGRASEFRYLLSETENRVEEDAGFEL
;
A
#
# COMPACT_ATOMS: atom_id res chain seq x y z
N MET A 1 15.11 -24.00 -18.07
CA MET A 1 16.18 -23.18 -17.47
C MET A 1 17.36 -24.02 -16.99
N MET A 2 17.17 -24.93 -16.03
CA MET A 2 18.24 -25.73 -15.40
C MET A 2 19.22 -26.38 -16.40
N SER A 3 18.72 -27.03 -17.45
CA SER A 3 19.57 -27.66 -18.48
C SER A 3 20.49 -26.67 -19.21
N ARG A 4 20.04 -25.42 -19.43
CA ARG A 4 20.87 -24.38 -20.07
C ARG A 4 21.99 -23.87 -19.17
N LEU A 5 21.86 -24.06 -17.85
CA LEU A 5 22.88 -23.74 -16.86
C LEU A 5 23.82 -24.93 -16.58
N GLY A 6 23.69 -26.04 -17.33
CA GLY A 6 24.44 -27.27 -17.06
C GLY A 6 23.96 -28.04 -15.83
N LEU A 7 22.84 -27.66 -15.23
CA LEU A 7 22.28 -28.26 -14.02
C LEU A 7 21.10 -29.21 -14.30
N GLY A 8 21.07 -29.81 -15.50
CA GLY A 8 19.98 -30.70 -15.93
C GLY A 8 19.72 -31.84 -14.94
N GLU A 9 20.79 -32.42 -14.39
CA GLU A 9 20.70 -33.54 -13.44
C GLU A 9 20.06 -33.17 -12.09
N HIS A 10 20.06 -31.88 -11.74
CA HIS A 10 19.46 -31.35 -10.51
C HIS A 10 17.98 -30.98 -10.68
N ALA A 11 17.45 -31.01 -11.91
CA ALA A 11 16.07 -30.62 -12.24
C ALA A 11 15.07 -31.75 -11.91
N LYS A 12 15.13 -32.26 -10.68
CA LYS A 12 14.33 -33.40 -10.19
C LYS A 12 13.64 -33.02 -8.88
N LYS A 13 12.61 -33.78 -8.50
CA LYS A 13 11.94 -33.61 -7.19
C LYS A 13 12.88 -33.85 -6.02
N VAL A 14 13.94 -34.63 -6.21
CA VAL A 14 14.97 -34.93 -5.21
C VAL A 14 16.33 -35.00 -5.91
N ALA A 15 17.29 -34.18 -5.49
CA ALA A 15 18.65 -34.08 -6.02
C ALA A 15 19.62 -33.55 -4.94
N HIS A 16 20.93 -33.73 -5.16
CA HIS A 16 21.94 -33.05 -4.34
C HIS A 16 21.98 -31.56 -4.64
N CYS A 17 22.24 -30.75 -3.62
CA CYS A 17 22.27 -29.31 -3.76
C CYS A 17 23.45 -28.84 -4.64
N PRO A 18 23.25 -27.89 -5.57
CA PRO A 18 24.35 -27.36 -6.37
C PRO A 18 25.25 -26.37 -5.61
N TRP A 19 24.91 -26.00 -4.36
CA TRP A 19 25.61 -24.95 -3.60
C TRP A 19 26.32 -25.44 -2.34
N HIS A 20 26.06 -26.67 -1.90
CA HIS A 20 26.81 -27.29 -0.81
C HIS A 20 26.90 -28.80 -1.03
N HIS A 21 27.73 -29.45 -0.23
CA HIS A 21 27.88 -30.90 -0.27
C HIS A 21 27.06 -31.53 0.86
N ASP A 22 26.28 -32.54 0.50
CA ASP A 22 25.30 -33.16 1.39
C ASP A 22 25.39 -34.67 1.19
N GLU A 23 25.45 -35.44 2.27
CA GLU A 23 25.43 -36.92 2.22
C GLU A 23 24.10 -37.45 1.65
N HIS A 24 23.01 -36.71 1.85
CA HIS A 24 21.68 -37.05 1.36
C HIS A 24 21.11 -35.95 0.45
N PRO A 25 20.44 -36.29 -0.66
CA PRO A 25 19.80 -35.32 -1.55
C PRO A 25 18.87 -34.36 -0.79
N SER A 26 19.20 -33.07 -0.77
CA SER A 26 18.45 -32.05 -0.01
C SER A 26 17.75 -30.99 -0.87
N PHE A 27 17.91 -31.07 -2.20
CA PHE A 27 17.45 -30.07 -3.17
C PHE A 27 16.31 -30.62 -4.03
N SER A 28 15.31 -29.78 -4.28
CA SER A 28 14.11 -30.13 -5.04
C SER A 28 13.75 -29.01 -6.01
N VAL A 29 13.39 -29.39 -7.24
CA VAL A 29 12.73 -28.51 -8.21
C VAL A 29 11.31 -29.05 -8.45
N PHE A 30 10.31 -28.18 -8.37
CA PHE A 30 8.91 -28.57 -8.48
C PHE A 30 8.07 -27.44 -9.08
N GLU A 31 7.01 -27.81 -9.79
CA GLU A 31 5.97 -26.87 -10.22
C GLU A 31 5.02 -26.63 -9.04
N GLY A 32 4.78 -25.37 -8.70
CA GLY A 32 3.84 -24.99 -7.66
C GLY A 32 2.40 -25.03 -8.16
N ASP A 33 1.45 -24.94 -7.23
CA ASP A 33 0.02 -24.86 -7.56
C ASP A 33 -0.33 -23.57 -8.35
N ASP A 34 0.59 -22.62 -8.42
CA ASP A 34 0.53 -21.39 -9.21
C ASP A 34 0.98 -21.58 -10.67
N GLY A 35 1.42 -22.79 -11.05
CA GLY A 35 1.95 -23.11 -12.38
C GLY A 35 3.36 -22.56 -12.63
N PHE A 36 4.03 -22.02 -11.61
CA PHE A 36 5.40 -21.55 -11.70
C PHE A 36 6.38 -22.59 -11.14
N TRP A 37 7.63 -22.58 -11.65
CA TRP A 37 8.66 -23.51 -11.18
C TRP A 37 9.41 -22.92 -9.99
N HIS A 38 9.48 -23.70 -8.91
CA HIS A 38 10.16 -23.35 -7.68
C HIS A 38 11.33 -24.30 -7.40
N TYR A 39 12.29 -23.83 -6.64
CA TYR A 39 13.35 -24.64 -6.06
C TYR A 39 13.38 -24.51 -4.54
N LYS A 40 13.87 -25.54 -3.86
CA LYS A 40 14.12 -25.49 -2.41
C LYS A 40 15.26 -26.40 -2.02
N CYS A 41 16.10 -25.94 -1.07
CA CYS A 41 17.05 -26.80 -0.38
C CYS A 41 16.73 -26.77 1.12
N PHE A 42 16.40 -27.91 1.72
CA PHE A 42 15.98 -27.92 3.13
C PHE A 42 17.12 -27.67 4.12
N VAL A 43 18.37 -27.58 3.65
CA VAL A 43 19.57 -27.32 4.46
C VAL A 43 20.08 -25.90 4.28
N CYS A 44 20.61 -25.55 3.09
CA CYS A 44 21.25 -24.24 2.86
C CYS A 44 20.31 -23.14 2.36
N ASP A 45 19.04 -23.47 2.05
CA ASP A 45 18.07 -22.50 1.53
C ASP A 45 16.63 -22.86 1.92
N THR A 46 16.35 -22.76 3.21
CA THR A 46 15.07 -23.18 3.79
C THR A 46 13.87 -22.39 3.26
N GLN A 47 14.10 -21.20 2.71
CA GLN A 47 13.07 -20.39 2.07
C GLN A 47 12.78 -20.86 0.65
N GLY A 48 13.82 -21.23 -0.12
CA GLY A 48 13.68 -21.56 -1.54
C GLY A 48 13.36 -20.32 -2.39
N GLY A 49 12.94 -20.54 -3.63
CA GLY A 49 12.54 -19.44 -4.51
C GLY A 49 12.06 -19.86 -5.89
N ASP A 50 11.67 -18.86 -6.67
CA ASP A 50 11.31 -18.99 -8.09
C ASP A 50 12.56 -19.08 -8.99
N GLU A 51 12.35 -19.17 -10.31
CA GLU A 51 13.43 -19.28 -11.28
C GLU A 51 14.35 -18.05 -11.29
N ILE A 52 13.82 -16.86 -10.99
CA ILE A 52 14.60 -15.62 -10.95
C ILE A 52 15.47 -15.60 -9.70
N ALA A 53 14.94 -16.00 -8.55
CA ALA A 53 15.69 -16.16 -7.31
C ALA A 53 16.81 -17.20 -7.47
N PHE A 54 16.54 -18.30 -8.20
CA PHE A 54 17.55 -19.29 -8.53
C PHE A 54 18.72 -18.68 -9.28
N LEU A 55 18.46 -17.90 -10.34
CA LEU A 55 19.50 -17.24 -11.14
C LEU A 55 20.31 -16.23 -10.33
N VAL A 56 19.64 -15.41 -9.51
CA VAL A 56 20.30 -14.47 -8.61
C VAL A 56 21.28 -15.20 -7.69
N LYS A 57 20.83 -16.31 -7.08
CA LYS A 57 21.66 -17.08 -6.16
C LYS A 57 22.79 -17.83 -6.86
N HIS A 58 22.48 -18.50 -7.97
CA HIS A 58 23.44 -19.36 -8.67
C HIS A 58 24.53 -18.58 -9.39
N LEU A 59 24.20 -17.41 -9.96
CA LEU A 59 25.14 -16.60 -10.76
C LEU A 59 25.66 -15.37 -10.01
N GLY A 60 25.13 -15.04 -8.83
CA GLY A 60 25.54 -13.86 -8.07
C GLY A 60 25.19 -12.52 -8.74
N ILE A 61 24.19 -12.51 -9.63
CA ILE A 61 23.78 -11.33 -10.41
C ILE A 61 22.61 -10.58 -9.77
N SER A 62 22.40 -9.32 -10.15
CA SER A 62 21.25 -8.56 -9.66
C SER A 62 19.92 -9.16 -10.17
N ARG A 63 18.82 -8.96 -9.44
CA ARG A 63 17.49 -9.41 -9.87
C ARG A 63 17.09 -8.86 -11.25
N ARG A 64 17.53 -7.64 -11.59
CA ARG A 64 17.30 -7.04 -12.93
C ARG A 64 18.02 -7.81 -14.02
N GLU A 65 19.28 -8.18 -13.78
CA GLU A 65 20.08 -8.99 -14.71
C GLU A 65 19.53 -10.41 -14.83
N ALA A 66 19.11 -11.02 -13.72
CA ALA A 66 18.47 -12.33 -13.71
C ALA A 66 17.19 -12.34 -14.57
N ILE A 67 16.33 -11.33 -14.47
CA ILE A 67 15.14 -11.20 -15.32
C ILE A 67 15.54 -11.08 -16.79
N LYS A 68 16.54 -10.24 -17.12
CA LYS A 68 17.02 -10.07 -18.49
C LYS A 68 17.53 -11.40 -19.06
N LEU A 69 18.34 -12.13 -18.29
CA LEU A 69 18.90 -13.41 -18.68
C LEU A 69 17.81 -14.48 -18.83
N TYR A 70 16.83 -14.51 -17.92
CA TYR A 70 15.70 -15.44 -18.00
C TYR A 70 14.87 -15.22 -19.26
N LEU A 71 14.55 -13.96 -19.59
CA LEU A 71 13.84 -13.60 -20.82
C LEU A 71 14.65 -13.97 -22.07
N GLU A 72 15.95 -13.72 -22.08
CA GLU A 72 16.84 -14.12 -23.15
C GLU A 72 16.88 -15.65 -23.33
N MET A 73 16.95 -16.41 -22.23
CA MET A 73 16.83 -17.87 -22.25
C MET A 73 15.46 -18.33 -22.75
N ALA A 74 14.39 -17.57 -22.50
CA ALA A 74 13.05 -17.88 -23.00
C ALA A 74 12.84 -17.46 -24.48
N GLY A 75 13.84 -16.84 -25.13
CA GLY A 75 13.73 -16.37 -26.52
C GLY A 75 13.09 -14.99 -26.65
N PHE A 76 12.95 -14.24 -25.55
CA PHE A 76 12.48 -12.86 -25.51
C PHE A 76 13.67 -11.92 -25.25
N PRO A 77 14.50 -11.60 -26.27
CA PRO A 77 15.62 -10.70 -26.06
C PRO A 77 15.11 -9.33 -25.59
N PRO A 78 15.84 -8.65 -24.71
CA PRO A 78 15.43 -7.34 -24.21
C PRO A 78 15.28 -6.37 -25.39
N SER A 79 14.06 -5.88 -25.60
CA SER A 79 13.79 -4.80 -26.54
C SER A 79 14.70 -3.61 -26.22
N ARG A 80 15.31 -3.02 -27.27
CA ARG A 80 16.10 -1.79 -27.14
C ARG A 80 15.35 -0.81 -26.24
N PRO A 81 16.01 -0.15 -25.27
CA PRO A 81 15.36 0.90 -24.51
C PRO A 81 14.71 1.89 -25.50
N PRO A 82 13.50 2.41 -25.21
CA PRO A 82 12.99 3.53 -25.99
C PRO A 82 14.10 4.57 -26.02
N LYS A 83 14.44 5.07 -27.22
CA LYS A 83 15.36 6.20 -27.35
C LYS A 83 14.91 7.23 -26.32
N SER A 84 15.82 7.63 -25.44
CA SER A 84 15.57 8.73 -24.52
C SER A 84 14.92 9.85 -25.31
N CYS A 85 13.75 10.31 -24.85
CA CYS A 85 13.18 11.55 -25.35
C CYS A 85 14.24 12.63 -25.08
N GLU A 86 14.99 13.01 -26.12
CA GLU A 86 15.87 14.15 -26.07
C GLU A 86 15.00 15.36 -25.77
N TYR A 87 15.12 15.88 -24.56
CA TYR A 87 14.59 17.19 -24.23
C TYR A 87 15.25 18.20 -25.17
N PRO A 88 14.48 19.03 -25.91
CA PRO A 88 15.08 20.06 -26.76
C PRO A 88 15.97 20.97 -25.90
N GLN A 89 17.29 20.90 -26.14
CA GLN A 89 18.25 21.86 -25.64
C GLN A 89 18.02 23.20 -26.36
N SER A 90 17.09 24.02 -25.88
CA SER A 90 16.94 25.37 -26.44
C SER A 90 16.43 26.39 -25.43
N LEU A 91 17.17 26.63 -24.34
CA LEU A 91 17.15 27.93 -23.64
C LEU A 91 18.52 28.39 -23.08
N ALA A 92 19.62 27.66 -23.34
CA ALA A 92 20.95 28.06 -22.91
C ALA A 92 21.70 28.85 -24.01
N SER A 93 21.21 30.03 -24.38
CA SER A 93 22.05 31.12 -24.95
C SER A 93 21.24 32.39 -25.13
N ARG A 94 21.20 33.21 -24.09
CA ARG A 94 21.18 34.67 -24.27
C ARG A 94 22.31 35.25 -23.44
N LYS A 95 23.38 35.61 -24.14
CA LYS A 95 24.52 36.37 -23.61
C LYS A 95 23.98 37.74 -23.19
N PHE A 96 24.12 38.11 -21.91
CA PHE A 96 23.87 39.47 -21.44
C PHE A 96 25.02 40.38 -21.88
N PRO A 97 24.77 41.59 -22.43
CA PRO A 97 25.80 42.61 -22.62
C PRO A 97 26.17 43.29 -21.28
N PRO A 98 27.36 43.91 -21.17
CA PRO A 98 27.91 44.34 -19.89
C PRO A 98 27.27 45.63 -19.34
N SER A 99 27.25 45.66 -18.01
CA SER A 99 26.81 46.72 -17.10
C SER A 99 27.26 48.14 -17.51
N ARG A 100 26.32 49.09 -17.49
CA ARG A 100 26.61 50.53 -17.38
C ARG A 100 25.96 51.08 -16.10
N ARG A 101 26.73 51.95 -15.45
CA ARG A 101 26.60 52.49 -14.09
C ARG A 101 25.24 53.10 -13.77
N SER A 102 24.88 52.99 -12.49
CA SER A 102 23.79 53.70 -11.81
C SER A 102 23.85 55.22 -12.00
N PRO A 103 22.69 55.89 -11.95
CA PRO A 103 22.54 57.12 -11.20
C PRO A 103 21.52 56.95 -10.07
N GLU A 104 21.67 57.81 -9.06
CA GLU A 104 20.95 57.88 -7.78
C GLU A 104 19.42 57.84 -7.83
N SER A 105 18.86 57.40 -6.70
CA SER A 105 17.45 57.49 -6.31
C SER A 105 16.84 58.87 -6.56
N PRO A 106 15.52 58.92 -6.77
CA PRO A 106 14.70 59.75 -5.90
C PRO A 106 13.55 58.97 -5.25
N GLU A 107 13.12 59.54 -4.14
CA GLU A 107 12.17 59.05 -3.15
C GLU A 107 10.80 58.66 -3.69
N SER A 108 10.16 57.76 -2.94
CA SER A 108 8.81 57.21 -3.11
C SER A 108 7.73 58.28 -3.33
N PRO A 109 6.65 57.91 -4.03
CA PRO A 109 5.32 58.24 -3.55
C PRO A 109 4.51 56.98 -3.26
N GLU A 110 3.86 57.02 -2.10
CA GLU A 110 2.85 56.08 -1.62
C GLU A 110 1.84 55.72 -2.72
N CYS A 111 1.59 54.42 -2.89
CA CYS A 111 0.47 53.95 -3.68
C CYS A 111 -0.41 53.04 -2.81
N LEU A 112 -1.42 53.68 -2.24
CA LEU A 112 -2.78 53.20 -1.96
C LEU A 112 -2.97 51.68 -1.89
N GLY A 113 -3.24 51.23 -0.67
CA GLY A 113 -3.60 49.85 -0.36
C GLY A 113 -4.81 49.36 -1.13
N TYR A 114 -4.64 48.20 -1.77
CA TYR A 114 -5.75 47.30 -2.05
C TYR A 114 -6.05 46.51 -0.77
N PRO A 115 -7.34 46.26 -0.45
CA PRO A 115 -7.69 45.52 0.76
C PRO A 115 -7.21 44.08 0.63
N MET A 116 -6.24 43.70 1.47
CA MET A 116 -6.00 42.30 1.82
C MET A 116 -7.32 41.75 2.34
N SER A 117 -7.88 40.79 1.62
CA SER A 117 -9.02 40.01 2.09
C SER A 117 -8.58 39.29 3.38
N ASN A 118 -9.06 39.78 4.53
CA ASN A 118 -8.93 39.12 5.82
C ASN A 118 -9.79 37.84 5.81
N GLY A 119 -9.21 36.73 5.34
CA GLY A 119 -9.68 35.37 5.63
C GLY A 119 -9.17 34.92 7.00
N GLN A 120 -9.45 35.67 8.06
CA GLN A 120 -9.01 35.34 9.41
C GLN A 120 -10.13 34.62 10.16
N GLY A 121 -9.95 33.32 10.37
CA GLY A 121 -10.75 32.49 11.27
C GLY A 121 -10.37 31.02 11.20
N LEU A 122 -10.24 30.47 9.98
CA LEU A 122 -10.05 29.03 9.76
C LEU A 122 -8.57 28.63 9.64
N ASP A 123 -7.73 29.43 8.97
CA ASP A 123 -6.33 29.10 8.70
C ASP A 123 -5.49 28.90 9.97
N GLY A 124 -5.71 29.75 10.99
CA GLY A 124 -4.94 29.71 12.23
C GLY A 124 -5.33 28.58 13.19
N GLU A 125 -6.55 28.05 13.08
CA GLU A 125 -6.98 26.89 13.88
C GLU A 125 -6.48 25.58 13.26
N VAL A 126 -6.59 25.47 11.93
CA VAL A 126 -6.03 24.34 11.17
C VAL A 126 -4.53 24.25 11.39
N GLU A 127 -3.79 25.36 11.26
CA GLU A 127 -2.34 25.37 11.49
C GLU A 127 -1.95 24.86 12.90
N LYS A 128 -2.67 25.31 13.94
CA LYS A 128 -2.47 24.83 15.32
C LYS A 128 -2.75 23.34 15.46
N GLU A 129 -3.78 22.83 14.79
CA GLU A 129 -4.06 21.40 14.79
C GLU A 129 -2.93 20.61 14.11
N LEU A 130 -2.46 21.06 12.94
CA LEU A 130 -1.35 20.40 12.23
C LEU A 130 -0.07 20.37 13.10
N GLN A 131 0.23 21.44 13.84
CA GLN A 131 1.34 21.50 14.79
C GLN A 131 1.15 20.54 15.98
N ARG A 132 -0.07 20.42 16.53
CA ARG A 132 -0.36 19.44 17.59
C ARG A 132 -0.19 18.01 17.09
N LEU A 133 -0.60 17.72 15.86
CA LEU A 133 -0.36 16.43 15.22
C LEU A 133 1.13 16.17 14.99
N ALA A 134 1.89 17.18 14.60
CA ALA A 134 3.34 17.10 14.49
C ALA A 134 4.00 16.76 15.83
N ALA A 135 3.59 17.44 16.90
CA ALA A 135 4.12 17.22 18.25
C ALA A 135 3.78 15.82 18.79
N SER A 136 2.54 15.36 18.64
CA SER A 136 2.13 14.02 19.09
C SER A 136 2.82 12.88 18.31
N ASN A 137 3.28 13.17 17.10
CA ASN A 137 4.05 12.25 16.27
C ASN A 137 5.57 12.49 16.32
N ALA A 138 6.07 13.34 17.21
CA ALA A 138 7.51 13.52 17.39
C ALA A 138 8.20 12.21 17.80
N CYS A 139 9.48 12.09 17.47
CA CYS A 139 10.29 10.96 17.91
C CYS A 139 10.56 11.07 19.40
N THR A 140 10.47 9.93 20.11
CA THR A 140 10.77 9.80 21.54
C THR A 140 11.98 8.91 21.81
N GLU A 141 12.47 8.22 20.77
CA GLU A 141 13.59 7.29 20.82
C GLU A 141 14.25 7.20 19.44
N ARG A 142 15.46 6.66 19.37
CA ARG A 142 16.18 6.47 18.10
C ARG A 142 15.50 5.39 17.24
N SER A 143 15.76 5.42 15.93
CA SER A 143 15.30 4.41 14.95
C SER A 143 13.78 4.37 14.64
N ILE A 144 12.94 5.17 15.30
CA ILE A 144 11.49 5.24 14.99
C ILE A 144 11.08 6.37 14.05
N ALA A 145 12.02 7.21 13.59
CA ALA A 145 11.73 8.38 12.77
C ALA A 145 10.90 8.08 11.51
N LYS A 146 11.19 6.96 10.83
CA LYS A 146 10.40 6.53 9.66
C LYS A 146 8.94 6.24 10.03
N LYS A 147 8.72 5.53 11.13
CA LYS A 147 7.37 5.13 11.60
C LYS A 147 6.57 6.36 12.05
N ARG A 148 7.20 7.25 12.81
CA ARG A 148 6.61 8.48 13.33
C ARG A 148 6.27 9.48 12.21
N LEU A 149 7.21 9.72 11.29
CA LEU A 149 6.96 10.53 10.10
C LEU A 149 5.80 9.95 9.27
N TRP A 150 5.76 8.63 9.06
CA TRP A 150 4.66 7.99 8.34
C TRP A 150 3.30 8.16 9.01
N LYS A 151 3.24 8.10 10.34
CA LYS A 151 2.00 8.34 11.09
C LYS A 151 1.56 9.81 10.98
N LEU A 152 2.48 10.76 11.10
CA LEU A 152 2.18 12.18 10.88
C LEU A 152 1.56 12.41 9.49
N LEU A 153 2.15 11.85 8.44
CA LEU A 153 1.64 11.99 7.07
C LEU A 153 0.21 11.46 6.91
N ARG A 154 -0.16 10.38 7.63
CA ARG A 154 -1.53 9.86 7.66
C ARG A 154 -2.49 10.77 8.43
N ASP A 155 -2.02 11.39 9.52
CA ASP A 155 -2.81 12.35 10.29
C ASP A 155 -3.08 13.63 9.49
N LEU A 156 -2.07 14.15 8.78
CA LEU A 156 -2.23 15.31 7.91
C LEU A 156 -3.22 15.04 6.78
N ARG A 157 -3.19 13.84 6.19
CA ARG A 157 -4.18 13.45 5.18
C ARG A 157 -5.61 13.34 5.74
N ALA A 158 -5.77 12.93 6.99
CA ALA A 158 -7.10 12.90 7.63
C ALA A 158 -7.68 14.31 7.79
N VAL A 159 -6.82 15.29 8.10
CA VAL A 159 -7.21 16.70 8.14
C VAL A 159 -7.55 17.20 6.72
N ASP A 160 -6.71 16.89 5.73
CA ASP A 160 -6.89 17.23 4.31
C ASP A 160 -8.28 16.80 3.79
N GLU A 161 -8.68 15.56 4.06
CA GLU A 161 -9.99 15.04 3.63
C GLU A 161 -11.16 15.66 4.39
N ARG A 162 -10.97 16.05 5.65
CA ARG A 162 -12.02 16.64 6.48
C ARG A 162 -12.32 18.09 6.09
N ILE A 163 -11.30 18.87 5.76
CA ILE A 163 -11.47 20.30 5.46
C ILE A 163 -12.03 20.53 4.05
N GLY A 164 -11.76 19.61 3.10
CA GLY A 164 -12.25 19.67 1.71
C GLY A 164 -11.21 20.22 0.73
N PRO A 165 -10.71 21.47 0.88
CA PRO A 165 -9.58 21.98 0.12
C PRO A 165 -8.28 21.26 0.47
N LYS A 166 -7.45 21.01 -0.54
CA LYS A 166 -6.14 20.39 -0.33
C LYS A 166 -5.22 21.34 0.46
N LEU A 167 -4.66 20.87 1.57
CA LEU A 167 -3.64 21.57 2.35
C LEU A 167 -2.49 22.00 1.43
N THR A 168 -2.20 23.29 1.46
CA THR A 168 -1.10 23.88 0.69
C THR A 168 0.24 23.57 1.33
N ASN A 169 1.31 23.63 0.53
CA ASN A 169 2.66 23.48 1.07
C ASN A 169 2.96 24.51 2.17
N ARG A 170 2.38 25.71 2.09
CA ARG A 170 2.56 26.77 3.10
C ARG A 170 2.00 26.36 4.47
N GLU A 171 0.84 25.71 4.50
CA GLU A 171 0.18 25.24 5.73
C GLU A 171 0.87 23.99 6.31
N LEU A 172 1.49 23.17 5.45
CA LEU A 172 2.18 21.94 5.84
C LEU A 172 3.58 22.19 6.43
N MET A 173 4.25 23.27 6.01
CA MET A 173 5.61 23.61 6.45
C MET A 173 5.74 23.76 7.97
N PRO A 174 4.87 24.52 8.68
CA PRO A 174 4.91 24.64 10.13
C PRO A 174 4.81 23.29 10.86
N ALA A 175 4.00 22.37 10.35
CA ALA A 175 3.86 21.03 10.92
C ALA A 175 5.15 20.20 10.74
N PHE A 176 5.79 20.27 9.58
CA PHE A 176 7.10 19.64 9.38
C PHE A 176 8.16 20.22 10.31
N ASP A 177 8.23 21.56 10.39
CA ASP A 177 9.23 22.24 11.20
C ASP A 177 9.09 21.89 12.68
N GLU A 178 7.86 21.82 13.18
CA GLU A 178 7.60 21.42 14.56
C GLU A 178 7.95 19.95 14.82
N TRP A 179 7.56 19.04 13.92
CA TRP A 179 7.93 17.63 14.03
C TRP A 179 9.45 17.44 14.01
N HIS A 180 10.14 18.12 13.10
CA HIS A 180 11.59 18.03 12.95
C HIS A 180 12.30 18.59 14.18
N ARG A 181 11.88 19.78 14.67
CA ARG A 181 12.42 20.43 15.86
C ARG A 181 12.32 19.52 17.09
N LEU A 182 11.14 18.94 17.34
CA LEU A 182 10.93 18.04 18.49
C LEU A 182 11.63 16.69 18.32
N SER A 183 11.72 16.18 17.10
CA SER A 183 12.37 14.89 16.82
C SER A 183 13.89 14.98 16.80
N GLN A 184 14.46 16.18 16.67
CA GLN A 184 15.90 16.43 16.42
C GLN A 184 16.86 15.58 17.28
N PRO A 185 16.65 15.40 18.61
CA PRO A 185 17.56 14.60 19.45
C PRO A 185 17.62 13.11 19.07
N PHE A 186 16.62 12.62 18.35
CA PHE A 186 16.43 11.22 17.98
C PHE A 186 16.62 10.94 16.50
N LEU A 187 16.81 11.98 15.68
CA LEU A 187 17.08 11.85 14.26
C LEU A 187 18.50 11.36 14.00
N ASP A 188 18.70 10.82 12.80
CA ASP A 188 20.01 10.36 12.35
C ASP A 188 20.90 11.58 12.07
N PRO A 189 22.01 11.79 12.80
CA PRO A 189 22.86 12.97 12.63
C PRO A 189 23.54 13.03 11.26
N ALA A 190 23.65 11.90 10.54
CA ALA A 190 24.16 11.87 9.17
C ALA A 190 23.14 12.37 8.14
N LYS A 191 21.87 12.55 8.53
CA LYS A 191 20.80 13.02 7.64
C LYS A 191 20.51 14.49 7.90
N THR A 192 20.39 15.25 6.81
CA THR A 192 20.06 16.68 6.88
C THR A 192 18.57 16.90 7.06
N ARG A 193 18.21 18.08 7.56
CA ARG A 193 16.82 18.57 7.59
C ARG A 193 16.15 18.45 6.22
N ASP A 194 16.85 18.87 5.16
CA ASP A 194 16.31 18.82 3.80
C ASP A 194 16.07 17.39 3.33
N GLY A 195 16.91 16.43 3.75
CA GLY A 195 16.68 15.01 3.51
C GLY A 195 15.42 14.46 4.19
N TYR A 196 15.05 15.00 5.36
CA TYR A 196 13.78 14.69 6.01
C TYR A 196 12.59 15.43 5.37
N LEU A 197 12.78 16.67 4.94
CA LEU A 197 11.77 17.46 4.23
C LEU A 197 11.38 16.82 2.90
N ALA A 198 12.36 16.33 2.14
CA ALA A 198 12.11 15.59 0.90
C ALA A 198 11.29 14.31 1.16
N LYS A 199 11.57 13.59 2.26
CA LYS A 199 10.80 12.40 2.65
C LYS A 199 9.38 12.75 3.10
N PHE A 200 9.20 13.90 3.75
CA PHE A 200 7.90 14.40 4.17
C PHE A 200 7.01 14.65 2.94
N PHE A 201 7.45 15.48 2.00
CA PHE A 201 6.67 15.77 0.79
C PHE A 201 6.46 14.54 -0.10
N ALA A 202 7.52 13.75 -0.34
CA ALA A 202 7.39 12.49 -1.09
C ALA A 202 6.47 11.48 -0.39
N GLY A 203 6.33 11.60 0.94
CA GLY A 203 5.43 10.81 1.75
C GLY A 203 3.97 11.21 1.59
N LEU A 204 3.66 12.52 1.52
CA LEU A 204 2.29 13.03 1.32
C LEU A 204 1.67 12.51 0.02
N GLU A 205 2.47 12.42 -1.04
CA GLU A 205 2.06 11.85 -2.34
C GLU A 205 1.89 10.31 -2.29
N LYS A 206 2.53 9.64 -1.34
CA LYS A 206 2.49 8.17 -1.20
C LYS A 206 1.43 7.66 -0.25
N VAL A 207 1.18 8.38 0.84
CA VAL A 207 0.12 8.02 1.78
C VAL A 207 -1.21 8.14 1.05
N ARG A 208 -2.04 7.10 1.15
CA ARG A 208 -3.37 7.06 0.51
C ARG A 208 -4.51 6.85 1.50
N VAL A 209 -4.18 6.30 2.66
CA VAL A 209 -5.14 5.93 3.69
C VAL A 209 -4.88 6.83 4.90
N PRO A 210 -5.78 7.77 5.20
CA PRO A 210 -5.71 8.60 6.39
C PRO A 210 -5.60 7.79 7.69
N THR A 211 -5.22 8.44 8.78
CA THR A 211 -5.45 7.88 10.12
C THR A 211 -6.94 7.84 10.40
N GLY A 212 -7.40 6.77 11.05
CA GLY A 212 -8.84 6.46 11.20
C GLY A 212 -9.26 5.34 10.26
N ASP A 213 -8.82 5.40 9.00
CA ASP A 213 -9.14 4.39 7.98
C ASP A 213 -8.33 3.10 8.10
N GLY A 214 -7.12 3.19 8.68
CA GLY A 214 -6.35 1.98 9.03
C GLY A 214 -6.97 1.21 10.20
N ASP A 215 -7.72 1.90 11.05
CA ASP A 215 -8.52 1.25 12.10
C ASP A 215 -9.81 0.68 11.53
N THR A 216 -10.23 1.03 10.31
CA THR A 216 -11.47 0.53 9.71
C THR A 216 -11.47 -0.99 9.63
N ILE A 217 -10.37 -1.62 9.21
CA ILE A 217 -10.25 -3.09 9.20
C ILE A 217 -10.34 -3.65 10.63
N LYS A 218 -9.65 -3.03 11.59
CA LYS A 218 -9.66 -3.47 12.99
C LYS A 218 -11.05 -3.34 13.61
N LYS A 219 -11.72 -2.20 13.43
CA LYS A 219 -13.09 -1.92 13.88
C LYS A 219 -14.09 -2.87 13.22
N ALA A 220 -13.94 -3.15 11.92
CA ALA A 220 -14.78 -4.11 11.21
C ALA A 220 -14.60 -5.52 11.76
N LEU A 221 -13.36 -5.96 11.99
CA LEU A 221 -13.07 -7.25 12.61
C LEU A 221 -13.66 -7.35 14.03
N GLU A 222 -13.45 -6.33 14.87
CA GLU A 222 -14.06 -6.25 16.20
C GLU A 222 -15.59 -6.30 16.14
N GLY A 223 -16.20 -5.67 15.14
CA GLY A 223 -17.64 -5.76 14.87
C GLY A 223 -18.07 -7.18 14.51
N VAL A 224 -17.35 -7.83 13.60
CA VAL A 224 -17.64 -9.22 13.19
C VAL A 224 -17.56 -10.18 14.36
N TRP A 225 -16.56 -10.05 15.24
CA TRP A 225 -16.40 -10.94 16.40
C TRP A 225 -17.48 -10.76 17.47
N LYS A 226 -18.18 -9.63 17.48
CA LYS A 226 -19.31 -9.38 18.40
C LYS A 226 -20.62 -10.00 17.91
N LEU A 227 -20.72 -10.34 16.63
CA LEU A 227 -21.95 -10.91 16.06
C LEU A 227 -22.16 -12.36 16.54
N ALA A 228 -23.38 -12.67 16.95
CA ALA A 228 -23.83 -14.05 17.10
C ALA A 228 -23.99 -14.71 15.72
N PRO A 229 -23.91 -16.05 15.61
CA PRO A 229 -24.08 -16.76 14.33
C PRO A 229 -25.40 -16.45 13.59
N SER A 230 -26.47 -16.12 14.32
CA SER A 230 -27.76 -15.70 13.75
C SER A 230 -27.74 -14.33 13.10
N GLU A 231 -26.83 -13.43 13.50
CA GLU A 231 -26.71 -12.06 12.98
C GLU A 231 -25.79 -11.96 11.74
N LEU A 232 -25.13 -13.07 11.41
CA LEU A 232 -24.28 -13.16 10.22
C LEU A 232 -25.14 -13.15 8.95
N PRO A 233 -24.67 -12.53 7.86
CA PRO A 233 -25.42 -12.50 6.61
C PRO A 233 -25.68 -13.92 6.08
N MET A 234 -26.88 -14.10 5.53
CA MET A 234 -27.21 -15.28 4.75
C MET A 234 -26.53 -15.18 3.39
N ILE A 235 -26.05 -16.32 2.87
CA ILE A 235 -25.37 -16.37 1.58
C ILE A 235 -26.38 -16.86 0.54
N PRO A 236 -26.79 -16.03 -0.44
CA PRO A 236 -27.74 -16.45 -1.47
C PRO A 236 -27.26 -17.70 -2.21
N GLY A 237 -28.16 -18.65 -2.44
CA GLY A 237 -27.84 -19.92 -3.08
C GLY A 237 -27.01 -20.89 -2.22
N CYS A 238 -26.73 -20.56 -0.96
CA CYS A 238 -26.02 -21.42 -0.02
C CYS A 238 -26.56 -21.22 1.41
N GLU A 239 -27.76 -21.72 1.66
CA GLU A 239 -28.47 -21.55 2.94
C GLU A 239 -27.69 -22.12 4.14
N ASN A 240 -26.98 -23.23 3.91
CA ASN A 240 -26.12 -23.89 4.91
C ASN A 240 -24.64 -23.48 4.77
N ALA A 241 -24.37 -22.24 4.32
CA ALA A 241 -23.00 -21.76 4.16
C ALA A 241 -22.21 -21.87 5.49
N PRO A 242 -20.95 -22.36 5.46
CA PRO A 242 -20.12 -22.46 6.65
C PRO A 242 -19.99 -21.11 7.37
N GLU A 243 -19.88 -21.13 8.71
CA GLU A 243 -19.74 -19.90 9.49
C GLU A 243 -18.56 -19.05 9.04
N SER A 244 -17.44 -19.67 8.65
CA SER A 244 -16.27 -18.96 8.10
C SER A 244 -16.59 -18.12 6.86
N TRP A 245 -17.51 -18.58 6.00
CA TRP A 245 -17.97 -17.82 4.83
C TRP A 245 -18.85 -16.66 5.25
N ARG A 246 -19.78 -16.92 6.17
CA ARG A 246 -20.70 -15.90 6.69
C ARG A 246 -19.97 -14.82 7.48
N ARG A 247 -18.89 -15.15 8.20
CA ARG A 247 -18.00 -14.22 8.90
C ARG A 247 -17.19 -13.36 7.93
N ILE A 248 -16.66 -13.93 6.84
CA ILE A 248 -16.01 -13.13 5.78
C ILE A 248 -17.04 -12.21 5.11
N ALA A 249 -18.23 -12.69 4.80
CA ALA A 249 -19.31 -11.86 4.26
C ALA A 249 -19.71 -10.73 5.23
N ALA A 250 -19.77 -11.00 6.54
CA ALA A 250 -19.99 -9.98 7.56
C ALA A 250 -18.87 -8.94 7.59
N LEU A 251 -17.61 -9.36 7.44
CA LEU A 251 -16.48 -8.43 7.36
C LEU A 251 -16.62 -7.49 6.15
N HIS A 252 -16.99 -8.03 4.99
CA HIS A 252 -17.27 -7.23 3.80
C HIS A 252 -18.44 -6.25 4.01
N ARG A 253 -19.49 -6.65 4.72
CA ARG A 253 -20.62 -5.78 5.11
C ARG A 253 -20.16 -4.63 6.01
N GLU A 254 -19.42 -4.93 7.08
CA GLU A 254 -18.94 -3.90 8.02
C GLU A 254 -17.95 -2.93 7.36
N LEU A 255 -17.05 -3.42 6.50
CA LEU A 255 -16.14 -2.57 5.75
C LEU A 255 -16.90 -1.65 4.79
N SER A 256 -17.92 -2.18 4.11
CA SER A 256 -18.80 -1.37 3.26
C SER A 256 -19.45 -0.25 4.07
N ARG A 257 -20.07 -0.58 5.21
CA ARG A 257 -20.75 0.38 6.09
C ARG A 257 -19.80 1.47 6.61
N LEU A 258 -18.62 1.09 7.06
CA LEU A 258 -17.61 2.03 7.56
C LEU A 258 -17.01 2.91 6.46
N CYS A 259 -17.02 2.45 5.21
CA CYS A 259 -16.61 3.23 4.03
C CYS A 259 -17.80 3.88 3.29
N GLY A 260 -18.91 4.14 3.98
CA GLY A 260 -20.06 4.86 3.41
C GLY A 260 -20.77 4.12 2.28
N ASN A 261 -20.80 2.79 2.34
CA ASN A 261 -21.31 1.86 1.32
C ASN A 261 -20.59 1.97 -0.04
N GLY A 262 -19.37 2.49 -0.02
CA GLY A 262 -18.52 2.69 -1.20
C GLY A 262 -17.63 1.49 -1.54
N ILE A 263 -16.56 1.78 -2.28
CA ILE A 263 -15.49 0.82 -2.56
C ILE A 263 -14.56 0.79 -1.35
N TYR A 264 -14.18 -0.40 -0.91
CA TYR A 264 -13.24 -0.58 0.20
C TYR A 264 -12.14 -1.56 -0.15
N PHE A 265 -11.06 -1.53 0.64
CA PHE A 265 -9.88 -2.36 0.46
C PHE A 265 -9.86 -3.48 1.48
N LEU A 266 -9.49 -4.68 1.04
CA LEU A 266 -9.27 -5.80 1.94
C LEU A 266 -8.13 -6.69 1.40
N SER A 267 -7.17 -7.02 2.27
CA SER A 267 -6.17 -8.04 1.96
C SER A 267 -6.71 -9.41 2.35
N TYR A 268 -6.34 -10.48 1.63
CA TYR A 268 -6.75 -11.83 2.00
C TYR A 268 -6.18 -12.28 3.36
N ARG A 269 -5.07 -11.69 3.80
CA ARG A 269 -4.50 -11.91 5.13
C ARG A 269 -5.35 -11.27 6.24
N ASP A 270 -5.96 -10.13 5.97
CA ASP A 270 -6.88 -9.49 6.90
C ASP A 270 -8.26 -10.16 6.87
N ALA A 271 -8.72 -10.59 5.68
CA ALA A 271 -9.94 -11.38 5.55
C ALA A 271 -9.88 -12.69 6.35
N ALA A 272 -8.72 -13.35 6.35
CA ALA A 272 -8.48 -14.56 7.14
C ALA A 272 -8.69 -14.36 8.65
N LYS A 273 -8.55 -13.12 9.17
CA LYS A 273 -8.75 -12.83 10.59
C LYS A 273 -10.22 -12.77 11.02
N ALA A 274 -11.15 -12.90 10.07
CA ALA A 274 -12.59 -12.92 10.36
C ALA A 274 -13.03 -14.23 11.03
N TYR A 275 -12.20 -15.29 10.98
CA TYR A 275 -12.51 -16.58 11.55
C TYR A 275 -11.23 -17.31 11.98
N ASP A 276 -11.23 -17.93 13.15
CA ASP A 276 -10.07 -18.63 13.68
C ASP A 276 -9.71 -19.86 12.85
N GLY A 277 -8.40 -20.09 12.67
CA GLY A 277 -7.88 -21.21 11.89
C GLY A 277 -7.97 -21.04 10.37
N LEU A 278 -8.44 -19.89 9.86
CA LEU A 278 -8.52 -19.66 8.42
C LEU A 278 -7.16 -19.21 7.84
N SER A 279 -6.71 -19.89 6.78
CA SER A 279 -5.53 -19.46 6.03
C SER A 279 -5.88 -18.32 5.06
N HIS A 280 -4.87 -17.55 4.64
CA HIS A 280 -5.08 -16.51 3.62
C HIS A 280 -5.48 -17.07 2.25
N GLN A 281 -5.04 -18.29 1.89
CA GLN A 281 -5.51 -19.01 0.70
C GLN A 281 -6.98 -19.40 0.83
N SER A 282 -7.39 -19.91 1.99
CA SER A 282 -8.80 -20.25 2.24
C SER A 282 -9.67 -19.00 2.16
N ALA A 283 -9.23 -17.88 2.75
CA ALA A 283 -9.93 -16.60 2.65
C ALA A 283 -10.01 -16.09 1.20
N TYR A 284 -8.96 -16.27 0.39
CA TYR A 284 -8.99 -16.01 -1.05
C TYR A 284 -10.10 -16.81 -1.74
N THR A 285 -10.10 -18.14 -1.59
CA THR A 285 -11.09 -19.01 -2.22
C THR A 285 -12.53 -18.65 -1.81
N ILE A 286 -12.75 -18.39 -0.52
CA ILE A 286 -14.06 -17.99 0.01
C ILE A 286 -14.49 -16.64 -0.58
N THR A 287 -13.58 -15.67 -0.67
CA THR A 287 -13.89 -14.34 -1.26
C THR A 287 -14.37 -14.48 -2.70
N PHE A 288 -13.73 -15.33 -3.51
CA PHE A 288 -14.16 -15.59 -4.89
C PHE A 288 -15.50 -16.33 -4.95
N ALA A 289 -15.77 -17.26 -4.02
CA ALA A 289 -17.07 -17.90 -3.89
C ALA A 289 -18.17 -16.88 -3.56
N LEU A 290 -17.93 -15.98 -2.60
CA LEU A 290 -18.85 -14.90 -2.26
C LEU A 290 -19.09 -13.94 -3.44
N ALA A 291 -18.07 -13.67 -4.25
CA ALA A 291 -18.22 -12.87 -5.46
C ALA A 291 -19.10 -13.60 -6.50
N ARG A 292 -18.91 -14.91 -6.67
CA ARG A 292 -19.72 -15.74 -7.57
C ARG A 292 -21.18 -15.81 -7.14
N LEU A 293 -21.42 -15.83 -5.82
CA LEU A 293 -22.75 -15.89 -5.21
C LEU A 293 -23.42 -14.51 -5.08
N GLY A 294 -22.82 -13.45 -5.64
CA GLY A 294 -23.43 -12.13 -5.67
C GLY A 294 -23.44 -11.39 -4.33
N VAL A 295 -22.67 -11.85 -3.33
CA VAL A 295 -22.54 -11.16 -2.03
C VAL A 295 -21.63 -9.93 -2.15
N ILE A 296 -20.60 -10.03 -2.98
CA ILE A 296 -19.62 -8.96 -3.23
C ILE A 296 -19.29 -8.82 -4.71
N LYS A 297 -18.75 -7.66 -5.09
CA LYS A 297 -18.12 -7.42 -6.38
C LYS A 297 -16.63 -7.16 -6.18
N ILE A 298 -15.78 -7.89 -6.89
CA ILE A 298 -14.34 -7.59 -6.98
C ILE A 298 -14.18 -6.46 -8.00
N VAL A 299 -13.82 -5.27 -7.51
CA VAL A 299 -13.64 -4.07 -8.35
C VAL A 299 -12.24 -4.07 -8.97
N ARG A 300 -11.22 -4.41 -8.17
CA ARG A 300 -9.84 -4.58 -8.62
C ARG A 300 -9.16 -5.68 -7.83
N ILE A 301 -8.43 -6.56 -8.52
CA ILE A 301 -7.55 -7.54 -7.87
C ILE A 301 -6.24 -6.84 -7.45
N GLY A 302 -5.81 -7.12 -6.23
CA GLY A 302 -4.57 -6.60 -5.66
C GLY A 302 -3.29 -7.21 -6.27
N ASP A 303 -2.15 -6.58 -6.02
CA ASP A 303 -0.86 -7.05 -6.52
C ASP A 303 -0.24 -8.08 -5.57
N VAL A 304 0.35 -9.15 -6.12
CA VAL A 304 1.00 -10.23 -5.34
C VAL A 304 2.36 -9.80 -4.72
N ARG A 305 2.90 -8.65 -5.14
CA ARG A 305 4.24 -8.20 -4.76
C ARG A 305 4.32 -7.77 -3.29
N PRO A 306 5.51 -7.77 -2.65
CA PRO A 306 5.70 -7.16 -1.34
C PRO A 306 5.28 -5.68 -1.35
N ASN A 307 4.40 -5.30 -0.43
CA ASN A 307 3.71 -3.98 -0.41
C ASN A 307 2.81 -3.72 -1.63
N GLY A 308 2.34 -4.78 -2.29
CA GLY A 308 1.35 -4.73 -3.36
C GLY A 308 0.02 -4.14 -2.89
N ARG A 309 -0.74 -3.58 -3.82
CA ARG A 309 -2.05 -3.00 -3.48
C ARG A 309 -3.00 -4.11 -3.03
N ALA A 310 -3.78 -3.84 -2.00
CA ALA A 310 -4.90 -4.72 -1.65
C ALA A 310 -5.97 -4.71 -2.74
N SER A 311 -6.76 -5.79 -2.79
CA SER A 311 -7.93 -5.88 -3.66
C SER A 311 -8.99 -4.87 -3.21
N GLU A 312 -9.72 -4.33 -4.19
CA GLU A 312 -10.84 -3.41 -3.99
C GLU A 312 -12.16 -4.17 -4.21
N PHE A 313 -13.11 -3.96 -3.31
CA PHE A 313 -14.39 -4.65 -3.30
C PHE A 313 -15.55 -3.68 -3.11
N ARG A 314 -16.74 -4.15 -3.46
CA ARG A 314 -18.03 -3.55 -3.12
C ARG A 314 -18.94 -4.63 -2.57
N TYR A 315 -19.64 -4.35 -1.48
CA TYR A 315 -20.67 -5.26 -0.94
C TYR A 315 -21.98 -5.08 -1.71
N LEU A 316 -22.71 -6.17 -1.94
CA LEU A 316 -23.88 -6.18 -2.82
C LEU A 316 -25.19 -6.53 -2.13
N LEU A 317 -25.18 -7.20 -0.97
CA LEU A 317 -26.42 -7.48 -0.26
C LEU A 317 -26.97 -6.19 0.35
N SER A 318 -28.24 -5.92 0.08
CA SER A 318 -28.95 -4.81 0.73
C SER A 318 -29.32 -5.21 2.16
N GLU A 319 -29.38 -4.24 3.08
CA GLU A 319 -29.85 -4.48 4.47
C GLU A 319 -31.35 -4.86 4.54
N THR A 320 -32.05 -4.90 3.41
CA THR A 320 -33.51 -5.03 3.33
C THR A 320 -34.06 -6.45 3.21
N GLU A 321 -33.24 -7.50 3.10
CA GLU A 321 -33.73 -8.89 2.95
C GLU A 321 -33.85 -9.66 4.28
N ASN A 322 -34.15 -8.97 5.38
CA ASN A 322 -34.49 -9.60 6.67
C ASN A 322 -35.91 -9.31 7.16
N ARG A 323 -36.79 -8.73 6.33
CA ARG A 323 -38.23 -8.76 6.61
C ARG A 323 -38.79 -10.01 5.96
N VAL A 324 -38.79 -11.09 6.73
CA VAL A 324 -39.65 -12.24 6.47
C VAL A 324 -41.07 -11.69 6.31
N GLU A 325 -41.69 -12.00 5.17
CA GLU A 325 -43.12 -11.85 4.93
C GLU A 325 -43.88 -12.76 5.92
N GLU A 326 -44.03 -12.30 7.16
CA GLU A 326 -45.10 -12.72 8.07
C GLU A 326 -46.14 -11.60 8.10
N ASP A 327 -46.91 -11.47 7.02
CA ASP A 327 -48.27 -10.93 7.08
C ASP A 327 -48.95 -11.08 5.71
N ALA A 328 -49.40 -12.30 5.43
CA ALA A 328 -50.59 -12.51 4.62
C ALA A 328 -51.60 -13.25 5.50
N GLY A 329 -52.22 -12.45 6.37
CA GLY A 329 -53.30 -12.88 7.25
C GLY A 329 -54.45 -13.52 6.46
N PHE A 330 -54.91 -14.64 7.00
CA PHE A 330 -56.13 -15.32 6.60
C PHE A 330 -57.23 -14.92 7.59
N GLU A 331 -58.08 -13.97 7.20
CA GLU A 331 -59.44 -13.70 7.72
C GLU A 331 -60.19 -13.06 6.53
N LEU A 332 -61.34 -13.52 6.02
CA LEU A 332 -62.42 -14.40 6.49
C LEU A 332 -62.96 -15.23 5.30
#